data_AF-A0ABD5V5J7-F1
#
_entry.id   AF-A0ABD5V5J7-F1
#
_cell.length_a   1.000
_cell.length_b   1.000
_cell.length_c   1.000
_cell.angle_alpha   90.00
_cell.angle_beta   90.00
_cell.angle_gamma   90.00
#
_symmetry.space_group_name_H-M   'P 1'
#
loop_
_entity.id
_entity.type
_entity.pdbx_description
1 polymer ?
#
loop_
_entity_poly.entity_id
_entity_poly.type
_entity_poly.pdbx_seq_one_letter_code
_entity_poly.pdbx_strand_id
1 'polypeptide(L)'
;MVDSDSDNAPAGEQDNDDEPMSHAERGKKGGRPPLATREDVLDAVREVLAESDAPIVRTPDVVKRLPIGNQTTRDHLGTLVEQSELRSLSVGSGKVWWIDESEDGDSPDEQDDDGPIFKL
;
A
#
# COMPACT_ATOMS: atom_id res chain seq x y z
N MET A 1 43.35 -77.21 -21.56
CA MET A 1 42.34 -77.68 -20.60
C MET A 1 41.60 -76.47 -20.11
N VAL A 2 40.29 -76.45 -20.33
CA VAL A 2 39.37 -75.40 -19.92
C VAL A 2 38.78 -75.81 -18.58
N ASP A 3 38.97 -74.98 -17.56
CA ASP A 3 38.21 -75.01 -16.31
C ASP A 3 37.97 -73.54 -15.97
N SER A 4 36.78 -73.01 -16.24
CA SER A 4 35.54 -73.18 -15.48
C SER A 4 35.49 -72.25 -14.27
N ASP A 5 34.60 -71.27 -14.43
CA ASP A 5 33.66 -70.83 -13.40
C ASP A 5 34.19 -69.98 -12.24
N SER A 6 33.99 -68.68 -12.36
CA SER A 6 33.25 -67.97 -11.31
C SER A 6 32.80 -66.61 -11.83
N ASP A 7 31.58 -66.65 -12.37
CA ASP A 7 30.65 -65.55 -12.44
C ASP A 7 30.49 -64.98 -11.02
N ASN A 8 31.06 -63.80 -10.77
CA ASN A 8 30.75 -63.01 -9.59
C ASN A 8 30.48 -61.59 -10.05
N ALA A 9 29.27 -61.39 -10.57
CA ALA A 9 28.72 -60.07 -10.78
C ALA A 9 28.46 -59.43 -9.39
N PRO A 10 29.09 -58.30 -9.03
CA PRO A 10 28.49 -57.47 -8.00
C PRO A 10 27.21 -56.90 -8.59
N ALA A 11 26.06 -57.39 -8.11
CA ALA A 11 24.78 -56.72 -8.25
C ALA A 11 24.88 -55.39 -7.46
N GLY A 12 25.45 -54.39 -8.12
CA GLY A 12 25.49 -53.02 -7.65
C GLY A 12 24.07 -52.49 -7.54
N GLU A 13 23.76 -52.06 -6.32
CA GLU A 13 23.10 -50.82 -5.97
C GLU A 13 21.83 -50.44 -6.74
N GLN A 14 20.78 -50.28 -5.94
CA GLN A 14 19.48 -49.75 -6.31
C GLN A 14 19.62 -48.28 -6.76
N ASP A 15 19.72 -48.03 -8.07
CA ASP A 15 19.35 -46.73 -8.60
C ASP A 15 17.84 -46.76 -8.87
N ASN A 16 17.10 -46.32 -7.87
CA ASN A 16 15.76 -45.82 -8.05
C ASN A 16 15.88 -44.67 -9.06
N ASP A 17 15.52 -44.93 -10.32
CA ASP A 17 15.28 -43.90 -11.31
C ASP A 17 14.22 -42.94 -10.74
N ASP A 18 14.77 -41.88 -10.11
CA ASP A 18 14.30 -40.51 -10.07
C ASP A 18 12.84 -40.40 -10.54
N GLU A 19 11.91 -40.58 -9.58
CA GLU A 19 10.61 -39.93 -9.65
C GLU A 19 10.86 -38.52 -10.19
N PRO A 20 10.09 -38.04 -11.18
CA PRO A 20 10.31 -36.72 -11.74
C PRO A 20 10.33 -35.77 -10.55
N MET A 21 11.52 -35.24 -10.24
CA MET A 21 11.71 -34.18 -9.28
C MET A 21 10.77 -33.09 -9.74
N SER A 22 9.59 -33.13 -9.11
CA SER A 22 8.56 -32.13 -9.15
C SER A 22 9.31 -30.94 -8.60
N HIS A 23 9.85 -30.16 -9.54
CA HIS A 23 10.75 -29.07 -9.23
C HIS A 23 9.91 -28.14 -8.40
N ALA A 24 10.11 -28.29 -7.09
CA ALA A 24 9.33 -27.69 -6.06
C ALA A 24 9.27 -26.21 -6.37
N GLU A 25 8.05 -25.69 -6.28
CA GLU A 25 7.71 -24.29 -6.07
C GLU A 25 8.96 -23.44 -5.87
N ARG A 26 9.40 -22.81 -6.95
CA ARG A 26 10.46 -21.81 -6.90
C ARG A 26 9.87 -20.59 -6.20
N GLY A 27 9.82 -20.67 -4.87
CA GLY A 27 9.42 -19.58 -4.02
C GLY A 27 10.25 -18.33 -4.30
N LYS A 28 9.52 -17.22 -4.40
CA LYS A 28 9.94 -15.86 -4.02
C LYS A 28 11.19 -15.32 -4.72
N LYS A 29 10.96 -14.58 -5.81
CA LYS A 29 11.80 -13.43 -6.16
C LYS A 29 10.97 -12.17 -6.34
N GLY A 30 10.87 -11.43 -5.24
CA GLY A 30 10.90 -9.97 -5.23
C GLY A 30 9.70 -9.27 -5.86
N GLY A 31 8.53 -9.41 -5.25
CA GLY A 31 7.57 -8.32 -5.31
C GLY A 31 8.26 -7.09 -4.74
N ARG A 32 8.70 -6.15 -5.58
CA ARG A 32 8.84 -4.78 -5.09
C ARG A 32 7.48 -4.47 -4.49
N PRO A 33 7.37 -4.13 -3.20
CA PRO A 33 6.11 -3.65 -2.67
C PRO A 33 5.64 -2.56 -3.65
N PRO A 34 4.36 -2.59 -4.06
CA PRO A 34 3.85 -1.57 -4.96
C PRO A 34 4.29 -0.21 -4.42
N LEU A 35 4.80 0.65 -5.30
CA LEU A 35 5.10 2.02 -4.89
C LEU A 35 3.82 2.53 -4.26
N ALA A 36 3.85 2.86 -2.97
CA ALA A 36 2.68 3.36 -2.29
C ALA A 36 2.15 4.55 -3.11
N THR A 37 0.95 4.38 -3.62
CA THR A 37 0.28 5.36 -4.46
C THR A 37 -0.32 6.44 -3.57
N ARG A 38 -0.88 7.45 -4.22
CA ARG A 38 -1.63 8.50 -3.52
C ARG A 38 -2.78 7.91 -2.68
N GLU A 39 -3.48 6.91 -3.21
CA GLU A 39 -4.59 6.25 -2.53
C GLU A 39 -4.09 5.50 -1.29
N ASP A 40 -2.94 4.81 -1.39
CA ASP A 40 -2.30 4.18 -0.22
C ASP A 40 -1.93 5.22 0.85
N VAL A 41 -1.49 6.42 0.45
CA VAL A 41 -1.19 7.51 1.40
C VAL A 41 -2.45 7.99 2.10
N LEU A 42 -3.57 8.14 1.38
CA LEU A 42 -4.85 8.52 1.98
C LEU A 42 -5.38 7.44 2.93
N ASP A 43 -5.27 6.17 2.52
CA ASP A 43 -5.66 5.02 3.34
C ASP A 43 -4.82 4.95 4.63
N ALA A 44 -3.50 5.11 4.53
CA ALA A 44 -2.63 5.18 5.69
C ALA A 44 -2.96 6.37 6.62
N VAL A 45 -3.39 7.52 6.08
CA VAL A 45 -3.87 8.64 6.90
C VAL A 45 -5.15 8.24 7.64
N ARG A 46 -6.11 7.58 6.97
CA ARG A 46 -7.35 7.07 7.58
C ARG A 46 -7.08 6.07 8.69
N GLU A 47 -6.18 5.10 8.45
CA GLU A 47 -5.79 4.12 9.46
C GLU A 47 -5.18 4.80 10.70
N VAL A 48 -4.23 5.72 10.49
CA VAL A 48 -3.59 6.43 11.59
C VAL A 48 -4.60 7.27 12.38
N LEU A 49 -5.57 7.90 11.71
CA LEU A 49 -6.67 8.62 12.38
C LEU A 49 -7.59 7.67 13.14
N ALA A 50 -7.91 6.50 12.59
CA ALA A 50 -8.76 5.51 13.26
C ALA A 50 -8.09 4.92 14.52
N GLU A 51 -6.76 4.79 14.50
CA GLU A 51 -5.97 4.29 15.64
C GLU A 51 -5.63 5.38 16.66
N SER A 52 -5.66 6.66 16.25
CA SER A 52 -5.32 7.80 17.09
C SER A 52 -6.59 8.44 17.66
N ASP A 53 -6.59 8.80 18.94
CA ASP A 53 -7.66 9.61 19.55
C ASP A 53 -7.67 11.08 19.05
N ALA A 54 -6.83 11.40 18.06
CA ALA A 54 -6.62 12.73 17.55
C ALA A 54 -7.09 12.83 16.09
N PRO A 55 -7.85 13.88 15.71
CA PRO A 55 -8.31 14.09 14.34
C PRO A 55 -7.21 14.62 13.41
N ILE A 56 -5.93 14.47 13.77
CA ILE A 56 -4.79 14.97 13.00
C ILE A 56 -3.68 13.93 12.96
N VAL A 57 -3.01 13.84 11.82
CA VAL A 57 -1.84 12.97 11.61
C VAL A 57 -0.59 13.76 11.32
N ARG A 58 0.54 13.21 11.70
CA ARG A 58 1.86 13.74 11.36
C ARG A 58 2.43 12.92 10.21
N THR A 59 3.15 13.58 9.29
CA THR A 59 3.89 12.90 8.23
C THR A 59 4.69 11.67 8.70
N PRO A 60 5.48 11.72 9.79
CA PRO A 60 6.21 10.53 10.25
C PRO A 60 5.33 9.34 10.62
N ASP A 61 4.09 9.54 11.07
CA ASP A 61 3.21 8.43 11.41
C ASP A 61 2.65 7.74 10.16
N VAL A 62 2.33 8.52 9.12
CA VAL A 62 1.95 8.00 7.80
C VAL A 62 3.12 7.26 7.15
N VAL A 63 4.33 7.82 7.22
CA VAL A 63 5.55 7.22 6.63
C VAL A 63 5.86 5.85 7.25
N LYS A 64 5.57 5.63 8.54
CA LYS A 64 5.78 4.32 9.18
C LYS A 64 4.90 3.22 8.61
N ARG A 65 3.77 3.58 8.01
CA ARG A 65 2.79 2.64 7.43
C ARG A 65 3.07 2.29 5.99
N LEU A 66 3.88 3.10 5.30
CA LEU A 66 4.10 2.95 3.86
C LEU A 66 5.55 2.58 3.53
N PRO A 67 5.79 1.73 2.53
CA PRO A 67 7.12 1.40 2.05
C PRO A 67 7.72 2.50 1.14
N ILE A 68 7.43 3.78 1.41
CA ILE A 68 7.94 4.93 0.64
C ILE A 68 8.69 5.93 1.52
N GLY A 69 9.55 6.74 0.91
CA GLY A 69 10.34 7.76 1.61
C GLY A 69 9.50 8.91 2.16
N ASN A 70 10.02 9.60 3.18
CA ASN A 70 9.38 10.77 3.78
C ASN A 70 9.07 11.86 2.75
N GLN A 71 10.02 12.13 1.84
CA GLN A 71 9.87 13.14 0.80
C GLN A 71 8.72 12.79 -0.17
N THR A 72 8.67 11.55 -0.66
CA THR A 72 7.61 11.06 -1.54
C THR A 72 6.25 11.10 -0.84
N THR A 73 6.20 10.76 0.44
CA THR A 73 4.96 10.86 1.22
C THR A 73 4.50 12.31 1.34
N ARG A 74 5.40 13.26 1.59
CA ARG A 74 5.06 14.70 1.64
C ARG A 74 4.57 15.23 0.30
N ASP A 75 5.14 14.76 -0.80
CA ASP A 75 4.71 15.10 -2.15
C ASP A 75 3.26 14.65 -2.39
N HIS A 76 2.96 13.38 -2.12
CA HIS A 76 1.60 12.85 -2.21
C HIS A 76 0.61 13.53 -1.26
N LEU A 77 1.01 13.82 -0.02
CA LEU A 77 0.19 14.60 0.92
C LEU A 77 -0.08 16.02 0.40
N GLY A 78 0.90 16.65 -0.25
CA GLY A 78 0.73 17.94 -0.91
C GLY A 78 -0.31 17.87 -2.02
N THR A 79 -0.19 16.89 -2.92
CA THR A 79 -1.17 16.66 -4.00
C THR A 79 -2.57 16.35 -3.47
N LEU A 80 -2.69 15.62 -2.35
CA LEU A 80 -3.97 15.37 -1.69
C LEU A 80 -4.61 16.65 -1.16
N VAL A 81 -3.82 17.60 -0.66
CA VAL A 81 -4.31 18.92 -0.25
C VAL A 81 -4.74 19.78 -1.45
N GLU A 82 -4.00 19.73 -2.55
CA GLU A 82 -4.36 20.46 -3.78
C GLU A 82 -5.71 20.00 -4.35
N GLN A 83 -6.06 18.72 -4.16
CA GLN A 83 -7.33 18.14 -4.58
C GLN A 83 -8.44 18.24 -3.52
N SER A 84 -8.20 18.97 -2.42
CA SER A 84 -9.14 19.15 -1.29
C SER A 84 -9.52 17.87 -0.51
N GLU A 85 -8.91 16.72 -0.80
CA GLU A 85 -9.14 15.47 -0.04
C GLU A 85 -8.50 15.49 1.36
N LEU A 86 -7.45 16.30 1.54
CA LEU A 86 -6.81 16.54 2.83
C LEU A 86 -6.69 18.03 3.11
N ARG A 87 -6.56 18.36 4.38
CA ARG A 87 -6.07 19.67 4.84
C ARG A 87 -4.69 19.53 5.43
N SER A 88 -3.93 20.62 5.40
CA SER A 88 -2.64 20.71 6.08
C SER A 88 -2.51 21.97 6.90
N LEU A 89 -1.88 21.86 8.07
CA LEU A 89 -1.52 22.97 8.93
C LEU A 89 -0.07 22.85 9.34
N SER A 90 0.67 23.94 9.23
CA SER A 90 2.00 24.03 9.81
C SER A 90 1.87 24.39 11.30
N VAL A 91 2.39 23.53 12.18
CA VAL A 91 2.31 23.70 13.64
C VAL A 91 3.73 23.64 14.20
N GLY A 92 4.23 24.79 14.65
CA GLY A 92 5.62 24.94 15.10
C GLY A 92 6.62 24.60 13.99
N SER A 93 7.52 23.66 14.25
CA SER A 93 8.51 23.16 13.27
C SER A 93 7.98 22.01 12.38
N GLY A 94 6.73 21.57 12.61
CA GLY A 94 6.13 20.43 11.92
C GLY A 94 4.96 20.81 11.02
N LYS A 95 4.47 19.83 10.27
CA LYS A 95 3.22 19.92 9.51
C LYS A 95 2.33 18.74 9.90
N VAL A 96 1.07 19.06 10.17
CA VAL A 96 0.01 18.10 10.47
C VAL A 96 -1.01 18.10 9.33
N TRP A 97 -1.68 16.97 9.17
CA TRP A 97 -2.60 16.70 8.07
C TRP A 97 -3.85 16.05 8.64
N TRP A 98 -5.01 16.30 8.05
CA TRP A 98 -6.27 15.65 8.43
C TRP A 98 -7.18 15.56 7.23
N ILE A 99 -8.16 14.66 7.29
CA ILE A 99 -9.14 14.46 6.23
C ILE A 99 -10.17 15.58 6.31
N ASP A 100 -10.48 16.21 5.18
CA ASP A 100 -11.59 17.15 5.11
C ASP A 100 -12.89 16.34 4.98
N GLU A 101 -13.53 16.02 6.10
CA GLU A 101 -14.83 15.34 6.10
C GLU A 101 -15.98 16.26 5.63
N SER A 102 -15.66 17.47 5.14
CA SER A 102 -16.61 18.45 4.63
C SER A 102 -17.29 18.04 3.31
N GLU A 103 -16.91 16.91 2.70
CA GLU A 103 -17.53 16.41 1.45
C GLU A 103 -18.87 15.67 1.66
N ASP A 104 -19.36 15.53 2.89
CA ASP A 104 -20.73 15.10 3.19
C ASP A 104 -21.60 16.30 3.64
N GLY A 105 -21.89 17.23 2.72
CA GLY A 105 -23.09 18.07 2.87
C GLY A 105 -22.95 19.61 2.86
N ASP A 106 -22.15 20.20 1.98
CA ASP A 106 -22.41 21.60 1.58
C ASP A 106 -22.07 21.77 0.09
N SER A 107 -22.97 21.27 -0.77
CA SER A 107 -23.19 21.99 -2.01
C SER A 107 -23.73 23.35 -1.57
N PRO A 108 -23.14 24.49 -1.96
CA PRO A 108 -23.82 25.75 -1.81
C PRO A 108 -25.13 25.57 -2.56
N ASP A 109 -26.22 25.49 -1.80
CA ASP A 109 -27.55 25.69 -2.30
C ASP A 109 -27.50 27.07 -2.97
N GLU A 110 -27.33 27.07 -4.30
CA GLU A 110 -27.70 28.18 -5.17
C GLU A 110 -29.23 28.31 -5.03
N GLN A 111 -29.65 28.75 -3.84
CA GLN A 111 -30.91 29.39 -3.55
C GLN A 111 -30.86 30.72 -4.31
N ASP A 112 -30.98 30.64 -5.63
CA ASP A 112 -31.49 31.73 -6.44
C ASP A 112 -32.95 31.89 -6.01
N ASP A 113 -33.11 32.60 -4.91
CA ASP A 113 -34.36 33.04 -4.31
C ASP A 113 -35.08 33.89 -5.37
N ASP A 114 -35.96 33.22 -6.12
CA ASP A 114 -37.02 33.84 -6.91
C ASP A 114 -37.88 34.72 -5.99
N GLY A 115 -37.48 35.99 -5.88
CA GLY A 115 -38.22 37.04 -5.20
C GLY A 115 -38.83 38.03 -6.20
N PRO A 116 -40.17 38.20 -6.26
CA PRO A 116 -40.83 39.04 -7.26
C PRO A 116 -40.51 40.53 -7.05
N ILE A 117 -40.04 41.20 -8.10
CA ILE A 117 -39.88 42.65 -8.14
C ILE A 117 -41.28 43.29 -8.27
N PHE A 118 -42.06 43.34 -7.19
CA PHE A 118 -43.22 44.22 -7.11
C PHE A 118 -42.72 45.66 -6.97
N LYS A 119 -42.78 46.43 -8.05
CA LYS A 119 -42.64 47.89 -8.03
C LYS A 119 -44.02 48.52 -8.23
N LEU A 120 -44.39 49.34 -7.25
CA LEU A 120 -45.63 50.09 -7.06
C LEU A 120 -45.86 51.14 -8.16
#